data_AF-A0A6L5ZT79-F1
#
_entry.id   AF-A0A6L5ZT79-F1
#
_cell.length_a   1.000
_cell.length_b   1.000
_cell.length_c   1.000
_cell.angle_alpha   90.00
_cell.angle_beta   90.00
_cell.angle_gamma   90.00
#
_symmetry.space_group_name_H-M   'P 1'
#
loop_
_entity.id
_entity.type
_entity.pdbx_description
1 polymer ?
#
loop_
_entity_poly.entity_id
_entity_poly.type
_entity_poly.pdbx_seq_one_letter_code
_entity_poly.pdbx_strand_id
1 'polypeptide(L)' 'MNTQQAIKSKIAISDLGVVDYLPAWELQKNIAEDVITGKTPNTLLFLQHPSVYTAGRRTELSDRPVDGTPVVDVDRGGK' A
#
# COMPACT_ATOMS: atom_id res chain seq x y z
N MET A 1 8.26 32.61 -21.45
CA MET A 1 6.99 32.27 -20.76
C MET A 1 6.41 31.04 -21.43
N ASN A 2 6.48 29.88 -20.77
CA ASN A 2 5.47 28.82 -20.92
C ASN A 2 5.55 27.89 -19.71
N THR A 3 5.34 28.48 -18.56
CA THR A 3 5.04 27.76 -17.32
C THR A 3 3.54 27.53 -17.34
N GLN A 4 3.10 26.31 -17.01
CA GLN A 4 1.70 25.86 -16.90
C GLN A 4 1.17 25.06 -18.10
N GLN A 5 1.53 23.78 -18.11
CA GLN A 5 0.48 22.77 -18.13
C GLN A 5 0.81 21.78 -17.02
N ALA A 6 0.25 22.00 -15.82
CA ALA A 6 0.28 20.97 -14.80
C ALA A 6 -0.32 19.70 -15.42
N ILE A 7 0.45 18.62 -15.47
CA ILE A 7 0.01 17.35 -16.04
C ILE A 7 -1.21 16.90 -15.22
N LYS A 8 -2.42 17.07 -15.75
CA LYS A 8 -3.63 16.44 -15.22
C LYS A 8 -3.56 14.96 -15.59
N SER A 9 -2.76 14.18 -14.87
CA SER A 9 -2.77 12.73 -14.98
C SER A 9 -4.07 12.21 -14.35
N LYS A 10 -4.85 11.45 -15.12
CA LYS A 10 -6.01 10.73 -14.59
C LYS A 10 -5.51 9.75 -13.52
N ILE A 11 -6.19 9.68 -12.39
CA ILE A 11 -5.95 8.67 -11.35
C ILE A 11 -7.01 7.59 -11.52
N ALA A 12 -6.61 6.32 -11.61
CA ALA A 12 -7.53 5.20 -11.50
C ALA A 12 -7.92 5.01 -10.04
N ILE A 13 -9.20 4.82 -9.77
CA ILE A 13 -9.72 4.62 -8.41
C ILE A 13 -10.35 3.23 -8.37
N SER A 14 -9.99 2.44 -7.37
CA SER A 14 -10.58 1.12 -7.11
C SER A 14 -11.05 1.02 -5.67
N ASP A 15 -12.28 0.56 -5.46
CA ASP A 15 -12.81 0.20 -4.15
C ASP A 15 -12.92 -1.33 -4.08
N LEU A 16 -12.10 -1.93 -3.22
CA LEU A 16 -11.94 -3.39 -3.11
C LEU A 16 -12.72 -3.99 -1.95
N GLY A 17 -13.38 -3.18 -1.11
CA GLY A 17 -14.03 -3.67 0.10
C GLY A 17 -13.05 -4.29 1.10
N VAL A 18 -13.42 -5.41 1.70
CA VAL A 18 -12.60 -6.11 2.70
C VAL A 18 -11.73 -7.17 2.02
N VAL A 19 -10.41 -7.08 2.17
CA VAL A 19 -9.44 -7.99 1.54
C VAL A 19 -8.33 -8.38 2.50
N ASP A 20 -7.76 -9.57 2.34
CA ASP A 20 -6.61 -10.02 3.14
C ASP A 20 -5.36 -9.19 2.86
N TYR A 21 -4.54 -8.99 3.90
CA TYR A 21 -3.37 -8.10 3.83
C TYR A 21 -2.33 -8.54 2.79
N LEU A 22 -1.91 -9.82 2.83
CA LEU A 22 -0.85 -10.32 1.94
C LEU A 22 -1.25 -10.27 0.46
N PRO A 23 -2.43 -10.77 0.03
CA PRO A 23 -2.87 -10.63 -1.36
C PRO A 23 -2.98 -9.16 -1.81
N ALA A 24 -3.47 -8.26 -0.94
CA ALA A 24 -3.55 -6.84 -1.24
C ALA A 24 -2.17 -6.18 -1.36
N TRP A 25 -1.18 -6.64 -0.60
CA TRP A 25 0.20 -6.17 -0.71
C TRP A 25 0.87 -6.64 -2.00
N GLU A 26 0.63 -7.89 -2.43
CA GLU A 26 1.04 -8.36 -3.76
C GLU A 26 0.39 -7.55 -4.89
N LEU A 27 -0.91 -7.27 -4.78
CA LEU A 27 -1.62 -6.41 -5.73
C LEU A 27 -0.98 -5.02 -5.83
N GLN A 28 -0.61 -4.41 -4.70
CA GLN A 28 0.07 -3.12 -4.68
C GLN A 28 1.41 -3.17 -5.44
N LYS A 29 2.20 -4.23 -5.27
CA LYS A 29 3.47 -4.40 -6.00
C LYS A 29 3.27 -4.52 -7.51
N ASN A 30 2.27 -5.31 -7.93
CA ASN A 30 1.94 -5.47 -9.35
C ASN A 30 1.47 -4.13 -9.97
N ILE A 31 0.58 -3.41 -9.28
CA ILE A 31 0.12 -2.09 -9.72
C ILE A 31 1.28 -1.09 -9.80
N ALA A 32 2.19 -1.11 -8.81
CA ALA A 32 3.36 -0.25 -8.82
C ALA A 32 4.23 -0.50 -10.06
N GLU A 33 4.47 -1.76 -10.42
CA GLU A 33 5.20 -2.13 -11.65
C GLU A 33 4.49 -1.63 -12.91
N ASP A 34 3.17 -1.80 -12.99
CA ASP A 34 2.37 -1.32 -14.12
C ASP A 34 2.35 0.21 -14.23
N VAL A 35 2.38 0.93 -13.10
CA VAL A 35 2.50 2.40 -13.07
C VAL A 35 3.90 2.83 -13.52
N ILE A 36 4.95 2.19 -13.01
CA ILE A 36 6.34 2.49 -13.38
C ILE A 36 6.56 2.28 -14.89
N THR A 37 5.97 1.22 -15.45
CA THR A 37 6.07 0.89 -16.88
C THR A 37 5.07 1.64 -17.76
N GLY A 38 4.19 2.45 -17.17
CA GLY A 38 3.18 3.24 -17.89
C GLY A 38 2.02 2.44 -18.49
N LYS A 39 1.84 1.18 -18.10
CA LYS A 39 0.70 0.33 -18.51
C LYS A 39 -0.60 0.79 -17.87
N THR A 40 -0.53 1.32 -16.65
CA THR A 40 -1.68 1.79 -15.87
C THR A 40 -1.40 3.21 -15.35
N PRO A 41 -2.41 4.10 -15.29
CA PRO A 41 -2.24 5.40 -14.62
C PRO A 41 -1.96 5.23 -13.12
N ASN A 42 -1.50 6.30 -12.46
CA ASN A 42 -1.46 6.37 -11.00
C ASN A 42 -2.78 5.85 -10.41
N THR A 43 -2.69 4.95 -9.44
CA THR A 43 -3.85 4.21 -8.93
C THR A 43 -4.02 4.47 -7.44
N LEU A 44 -5.26 4.75 -7.02
CA LEU A 44 -5.69 4.88 -5.63
C LEU A 44 -6.59 3.70 -5.28
N LEU A 45 -6.21 2.95 -4.24
CA LEU A 45 -6.97 1.82 -3.73
C LEU A 45 -7.67 2.19 -2.42
N PHE A 46 -8.97 1.99 -2.37
CA PHE A 46 -9.77 2.01 -1.14
C PHE A 46 -10.08 0.56 -0.74
N LEU A 47 -9.78 0.21 0.51
CA LEU A 47 -9.99 -1.12 1.03
C LEU A 47 -9.99 -1.13 2.56
N GLN A 48 -10.40 -2.26 3.12
CA GLN A 48 -10.30 -2.61 4.53
C GLN A 48 -9.59 -3.95 4.65
N HIS A 49 -8.90 -4.19 5.76
CA HIS A 49 -8.35 -5.50 6.08
C HIS A 49 -9.10 -6.11 7.27
N PRO A 50 -9.23 -7.44 7.32
CA PRO A 50 -9.39 -8.13 8.60
C PRO A 50 -8.32 -7.70 9.61
N SER A 51 -8.56 -7.91 10.90
CA SER A 51 -7.62 -7.51 11.96
C SER A 51 -6.21 -8.02 11.68
N VAL A 52 -5.24 -7.11 11.56
CA VAL A 52 -3.85 -7.42 11.23
C VAL A 52 -2.91 -6.42 11.88
N TYR A 53 -1.81 -6.92 12.46
CA TYR A 53 -0.67 -6.10 12.85
C TYR A 53 0.37 -6.12 11.74
N THR A 54 0.91 -4.95 11.40
CA THR A 54 2.00 -4.82 10.43
C THR A 54 3.16 -4.07 11.07
N ALA A 55 4.36 -4.59 10.95
CA ALA A 55 5.58 -3.99 11.49
C ALA A 55 6.36 -3.31 10.37
N GLY A 56 6.43 -1.98 10.41
CA GLY A 56 7.27 -1.20 9.49
C GLY A 56 8.76 -1.26 9.84
N ARG A 57 9.61 -0.62 9.03
CA ARG A 57 11.08 -0.68 9.16
C ARG A 57 11.65 -0.28 10.53
N ARG A 58 10.93 0.50 11.34
CA ARG A 58 11.40 1.01 12.63
C ARG A 58 10.78 0.27 13.83
N THR A 59 9.98 -0.77 13.58
CA THR A 59 9.30 -1.54 14.63
C THR A 59 10.32 -2.29 15.47
N GLU A 60 10.27 -2.09 16.78
CA GLU A 60 11.09 -2.82 17.74
C GLU A 60 10.30 -4.02 18.29
N LEU A 61 10.98 -5.02 18.85
CA LEU A 61 10.30 -6.18 19.44
C LEU A 61 9.35 -5.78 20.58
N SER A 62 9.67 -4.72 21.31
CA SER A 62 8.82 -4.15 22.36
C SER A 62 7.55 -3.47 21.86
N ASP A 63 7.48 -3.12 20.57
CA ASP A 63 6.27 -2.55 19.96
C ASP A 63 5.26 -3.66 19.54
N ARG A 64 5.69 -4.93 19.56
CA ARG A 64 4.84 -6.06 19.12
C ARG A 64 3.87 -6.51 20.21
N PRO A 65 2.72 -7.10 19.84
CA PRO A 65 1.83 -7.75 20.78
C PRO A 65 2.55 -8.84 21.59
N VAL A 66 2.29 -8.89 22.89
CA VAL A 66 2.91 -9.84 23.83
C VAL A 66 2.07 -11.11 24.03
N ASP A 67 0.89 -11.16 23.42
CA ASP A 67 -0.07 -12.27 23.51
C ASP A 67 0.12 -13.33 22.41
N GLY A 68 1.16 -13.18 21.58
CA GLY A 68 1.44 -14.08 20.46
C GLY A 68 0.62 -13.79 19.21
N THR A 69 -0.13 -12.67 19.15
CA THR A 69 -0.82 -12.26 17.93
C THR A 69 0.18 -12.13 16.77
N PRO A 70 -0.05 -12.78 15.61
CA PRO A 70 0.84 -12.70 14.47
C PRO A 70 1.00 -11.26 13.96
N VAL A 71 2.23 -10.93 13.53
CA VAL A 71 2.59 -9.63 12.96
C VAL A 71 3.23 -9.86 11.59
N VAL A 72 2.81 -9.09 10.59
CA VAL A 72 3.41 -9.15 9.25
C VAL A 72 4.50 -8.09 9.13
N ASP A 73 5.74 -8.53 8.88
CA ASP A 73 6.87 -7.64 8.61
C ASP A 73 6.76 -7.05 7.19
N VAL A 74 6.87 -5.73 7.08
CA VAL A 74 6.62 -4.99 5.84
C VAL A 74 7.63 -3.87 5.62
N ASP A 75 7.73 -3.41 4.37
CA ASP A 75 8.75 -2.47 3.91
C ASP A 75 8.33 -0.99 4.00
N ARG A 76 7.15 -0.68 4.56
CA ARG A 76 6.72 0.70 4.81
C ARG A 76 7.61 1.39 5.84
N GLY A 77 7.64 2.73 5.78
CA GLY A 77 8.19 3.54 6.86
C GLY A 77 7.37 3.41 8.16
N GLY A 78 7.90 3.98 9.24
CA GLY A 78 7.26 3.96 10.56
C GLY A 78 7.54 2.70 11.37
N LYS A 79 6.86 2.61 12.52
CA LYS A 79 6.70 1.41 13.34
C LYS A 79 5.39 0.74 12.90
#